data_AF-A0A4Q3IAP6-F1
#
_entry.id   AF-A0A4Q3IAP6-F1
#
_cell.length_a   1.000
_cell.length_b   1.000
_cell.length_c   1.000
_cell.angle_alpha   90.00
_cell.angle_beta   90.00
_cell.angle_gamma   90.00
#
_symmetry.space_group_name_H-M   'P 1'
#
loop_
_entity.id
_entity.type
_entity.pdbx_description
1 polymer ?
#
loop_
_entity_poly.entity_id
_entity_poly.type
_entity_poly.pdbx_seq_one_letter_code
_entity_poly.pdbx_strand_id
1 'polypeptide(L)'
;EGTQESFPRKAAKKTGKTRYGAAFVAMREDGAVLVRTRPAKGLLGGMVEVPGSDWRADYELGDALRDQPVPARWRRLMLPVRHVFTHFPLELTVFAGCVPLETQAPEGMRFTPFSRLKEEAFPNVFLKALEAGLEELQRP
;
A
#
# COMPACT_ATOMS: atom_id res chain seq x y z
N GLU A 1 3.68 -8.92 43.53
CA GLU A 1 4.16 -10.08 42.75
C GLU A 1 2.96 -10.80 42.15
N GLY A 2 3.07 -11.21 40.86
CA GLY A 2 2.30 -12.20 40.07
C GLY A 2 0.79 -12.38 40.29
N THR A 3 -0.09 -12.50 39.30
CA THR A 3 0.05 -12.93 37.89
C THR A 3 -1.30 -12.67 37.24
N GLN A 4 -1.32 -11.93 36.12
CA GLN A 4 -2.54 -11.68 35.34
C GLN A 4 -2.36 -12.25 33.94
N GLU A 5 -2.46 -13.57 33.78
CA GLU A 5 -2.41 -14.19 32.44
C GLU A 5 -3.23 -15.46 32.39
N SER A 6 -4.48 -15.37 31.91
CA SER A 6 -5.05 -16.34 30.97
C SER A 6 -6.47 -15.95 30.59
N PHE A 7 -6.61 -15.29 29.45
CA PHE A 7 -7.83 -15.34 28.66
C PHE A 7 -7.46 -15.67 27.20
N PRO A 8 -8.34 -16.41 26.50
CA PRO A 8 -7.93 -17.48 25.62
C PRO A 8 -7.57 -16.95 24.23
N ARG A 9 -6.39 -17.29 23.71
CA ARG A 9 -6.09 -17.05 22.29
C ARG A 9 -6.88 -18.05 21.45
N LYS A 10 -8.10 -17.63 21.08
CA LYS A 10 -8.91 -18.22 20.01
C LYS A 10 -7.98 -18.74 18.92
N ALA A 11 -8.03 -20.05 18.67
CA ALA A 11 -7.31 -20.70 17.59
C ALA A 11 -7.52 -19.88 16.31
N ALA A 12 -6.43 -19.40 15.71
CA ALA A 12 -6.48 -18.69 14.45
C ALA A 12 -7.19 -19.60 13.44
N LYS A 13 -8.40 -19.20 13.01
CA LYS A 13 -9.05 -19.83 11.85
C LYS A 13 -8.01 -19.90 10.74
N LYS A 14 -7.95 -21.02 10.02
CA LYS A 14 -7.11 -21.21 8.82
C LYS A 14 -7.58 -20.24 7.72
N THR A 15 -7.34 -18.96 7.92
CA THR A 15 -7.35 -17.94 6.88
C THR A 15 -6.31 -18.40 5.84
N GLY A 16 -6.62 -18.25 4.54
CA GLY A 16 -5.79 -18.79 3.46
C GLY A 16 -4.33 -18.34 3.51
N LYS A 17 -3.47 -18.87 2.62
CA LYS A 17 -2.04 -18.50 2.58
C LYS A 17 -1.87 -16.98 2.56
N THR A 18 -1.04 -16.45 3.46
CA THR A 18 -0.67 -15.03 3.48
C THR A 18 -0.14 -14.62 2.12
N ARG A 19 -0.66 -13.51 1.60
CA ARG A 19 -0.12 -12.89 0.40
C ARG A 19 0.74 -11.72 0.81
N TYR A 20 1.80 -11.53 0.06
CA TYR A 20 2.73 -10.44 0.20
C TYR A 20 2.70 -9.60 -1.09
N GLY A 21 3.01 -8.33 -0.97
CA GLY A 21 3.13 -7.41 -2.10
C GLY A 21 3.79 -6.10 -1.68
N ALA A 22 4.01 -5.23 -2.65
CA ALA A 22 4.53 -3.88 -2.45
C ALA A 22 3.51 -2.82 -2.87
N ALA A 23 3.54 -1.68 -2.18
CA ALA A 23 2.84 -0.47 -2.56
C ALA A 23 3.78 0.72 -2.57
N PHE A 24 3.62 1.60 -3.56
CA PHE A 24 4.50 2.72 -3.86
C PHE A 24 3.77 4.05 -3.70
N VAL A 25 3.89 4.65 -2.52
CA VAL A 25 3.33 5.97 -2.21
C VAL A 25 4.29 7.04 -2.73
N ALA A 26 4.03 7.52 -3.96
CA ALA A 26 4.74 8.68 -4.50
C ALA A 26 3.96 9.96 -4.18
N MET A 27 4.61 10.90 -3.51
CA MET A 27 4.12 12.26 -3.32
C MET A 27 4.87 13.21 -4.23
N ARG A 28 4.16 13.97 -5.03
CA ARG A 28 4.72 15.05 -5.84
C ARG A 28 4.92 16.30 -4.99
N GLU A 29 5.83 17.19 -5.39
CA GLU A 29 6.15 18.42 -4.62
C GLU A 29 4.94 19.30 -4.28
N ASP A 30 3.87 19.30 -5.07
CA ASP A 30 2.60 19.99 -4.78
C ASP A 30 1.69 19.26 -3.78
N GLY A 31 2.14 18.14 -3.22
CA GLY A 31 1.37 17.29 -2.30
C GLY A 31 0.37 16.34 -2.99
N ALA A 32 0.37 16.27 -4.32
CA ALA A 32 -0.43 15.30 -5.05
C ALA A 32 0.18 13.90 -4.96
N VAL A 33 -0.66 12.87 -4.83
CA VAL A 33 -0.22 11.48 -4.69
C VAL A 33 -0.50 10.70 -5.97
N LEU A 34 0.45 9.87 -6.39
CA LEU A 34 0.28 8.99 -7.54
C LEU A 34 -0.67 7.84 -7.20
N VAL A 35 -1.74 7.72 -7.98
CA VAL A 35 -2.79 6.70 -7.79
C VAL A 35 -3.18 6.11 -9.14
N ARG A 36 -3.74 4.91 -9.14
CA ARG A 36 -4.32 4.29 -10.33
C ARG A 36 -5.67 3.65 -10.03
N THR A 37 -6.47 3.43 -11.07
CA THR A 37 -7.73 2.70 -10.93
C THR A 37 -7.52 1.24 -11.31
N ARG A 38 -7.90 0.31 -10.42
CA ARG A 38 -7.78 -1.13 -10.70
C ARG A 38 -8.67 -1.55 -11.86
N PRO A 39 -8.24 -2.52 -12.69
CA PRO A 39 -9.10 -3.12 -13.71
C PRO A 39 -10.45 -3.54 -13.10
N ALA A 40 -11.55 -3.39 -13.84
CA ALA A 40 -12.90 -3.70 -13.34
C ALA A 40 -13.08 -5.16 -12.91
N LYS A 41 -12.26 -6.07 -13.44
CA LYS A 41 -12.28 -7.49 -13.09
C LYS A 41 -11.23 -7.83 -12.04
N GLY A 42 -11.62 -8.65 -11.06
CA GLY A 42 -10.72 -9.17 -10.05
C GLY A 42 -10.88 -8.49 -8.69
N LEU A 43 -9.87 -8.68 -7.83
CA LEU A 43 -9.89 -8.18 -6.47
C LEU A 43 -9.85 -6.65 -6.44
N LEU A 44 -10.82 -6.04 -5.75
CA LEU A 44 -10.99 -4.59 -5.63
C LEU A 44 -11.14 -3.90 -7.01
N GLY A 45 -11.81 -4.58 -7.95
CA GLY A 45 -11.94 -4.09 -9.31
C GLY A 45 -12.69 -2.76 -9.38
N GLY A 46 -12.17 -1.82 -10.18
CA GLY A 46 -12.72 -0.46 -10.32
C GLY A 46 -12.43 0.48 -9.15
N MET A 47 -11.77 0.00 -8.08
CA MET A 47 -11.39 0.84 -6.94
C MET A 47 -10.05 1.53 -7.19
N VAL A 48 -9.83 2.65 -6.51
CA VAL A 48 -8.56 3.38 -6.60
C VAL A 48 -7.54 2.72 -5.69
N GLU A 49 -6.31 2.61 -6.18
CA GLU A 49 -5.19 2.06 -5.42
C GLU A 49 -3.95 2.93 -5.54
N VAL A 50 -3.05 2.73 -4.58
CA VAL A 50 -1.65 3.14 -4.71
C VAL A 50 -0.96 2.14 -5.64
N PRO A 51 -0.15 2.57 -6.63
CA PRO A 51 0.57 1.65 -7.51
C PRO A 51 1.39 0.64 -6.72
N GLY A 52 1.43 -0.60 -7.21
CA GLY A 52 2.00 -1.70 -6.47
C GLY A 52 2.09 -2.97 -7.30
N SER A 53 2.75 -3.96 -6.72
CA SER A 53 2.94 -5.27 -7.33
C SER A 53 1.73 -6.18 -7.13
N ASP A 54 1.74 -7.33 -7.82
CA ASP A 54 0.77 -8.39 -7.57
C ASP A 54 0.90 -8.97 -6.17
N TRP A 55 -0.23 -9.41 -5.61
CA TRP A 55 -0.26 -10.04 -4.30
C TRP A 55 -0.16 -11.55 -4.41
N ARG A 56 0.97 -12.11 -3.98
CA ARG A 56 1.25 -13.55 -4.10
C ARG A 56 1.85 -14.08 -2.81
N ALA A 57 1.66 -15.37 -2.53
CA ALA A 57 2.24 -16.00 -1.35
C ALA A 57 3.76 -16.16 -1.45
N ASP A 58 4.28 -16.22 -2.68
CA ASP A 58 5.70 -16.38 -3.02
C ASP A 58 6.30 -15.05 -3.52
N TYR A 59 5.78 -13.92 -3.05
CA TYR A 59 6.27 -12.62 -3.50
C TYR A 59 7.61 -12.30 -2.85
N GLU A 60 8.64 -12.09 -3.69
CA GLU A 60 9.98 -11.75 -3.25
C GLU A 60 10.18 -10.23 -3.16
N LEU A 61 10.43 -9.73 -1.96
CA LEU A 61 10.61 -8.30 -1.73
C LEU A 61 11.90 -7.73 -2.35
N GLY A 62 12.89 -8.60 -2.63
CA GLY A 62 14.15 -8.21 -3.27
C GLY A 62 13.95 -7.57 -4.65
N ASP A 63 12.90 -7.95 -5.36
CA ASP A 63 12.57 -7.42 -6.69
C ASP A 63 11.52 -6.32 -6.69
N ALA A 64 11.03 -5.89 -5.51
CA ALA A 64 9.93 -4.93 -5.41
C ALA A 64 10.21 -3.62 -6.19
N LEU A 65 11.45 -3.13 -6.18
CA LEU A 65 11.81 -1.90 -6.89
C LEU A 65 11.65 -2.01 -8.42
N ARG A 66 11.53 -3.21 -8.99
CA ARG A 66 11.19 -3.39 -10.41
C ARG A 66 9.76 -2.98 -10.73
N ASP A 67 8.87 -3.04 -9.74
CA ASP A 67 7.47 -2.63 -9.84
C ASP A 67 7.27 -1.13 -9.53
N GLN A 68 8.35 -0.35 -9.38
CA GLN A 68 8.22 1.08 -9.11
C GLN A 68 7.46 1.79 -10.24
N PRO A 69 6.47 2.63 -9.92
CA PRO A 69 5.67 3.29 -10.95
C PRO A 69 6.43 4.41 -11.66
N VAL A 70 7.37 5.06 -10.97
CA VAL A 70 8.17 6.18 -11.46
C VAL A 70 9.59 6.08 -10.89
N PRO A 71 10.61 6.61 -11.59
CA PRO A 71 11.96 6.70 -11.04
C PRO A 71 11.97 7.71 -9.88
N ALA A 72 12.23 7.22 -8.66
CA ALA A 72 12.31 8.04 -7.46
C ALA A 72 13.27 7.44 -6.43
N ARG A 73 13.62 8.22 -5.40
CA ARG A 73 14.31 7.69 -4.22
C ARG A 73 13.28 7.08 -3.28
N TRP A 74 13.08 5.77 -3.39
CA TRP A 74 12.14 5.03 -2.56
C TRP A 74 12.73 4.66 -1.20
N ARG A 75 12.02 5.02 -0.13
CA ARG A 75 12.28 4.55 1.23
C ARG A 75 11.31 3.43 1.57
N ARG A 76 11.85 2.25 1.90
CA ARG A 76 11.06 1.12 2.37
C ARG A 76 10.69 1.33 3.82
N LEU A 77 9.40 1.29 4.15
CA LEU A 77 8.93 1.30 5.52
C LEU A 77 9.35 0.01 6.24
N MET A 78 9.73 0.13 7.51
CA MET A 78 10.13 -1.03 8.32
C MET A 78 8.95 -1.95 8.63
N LEU A 79 7.76 -1.37 8.86
CA LEU A 79 6.55 -2.11 9.18
C LEU A 79 5.64 -2.20 7.94
N PRO A 80 5.23 -3.40 7.52
CA PRO A 80 4.25 -3.56 6.46
C PRO A 80 2.84 -3.22 6.94
N VAL A 81 1.98 -2.80 6.01
CA VAL A 81 0.55 -2.67 6.25
C VAL A 81 -0.10 -4.05 6.20
N ARG A 82 -0.68 -4.48 7.31
CA ARG A 82 -1.39 -5.76 7.42
C ARG A 82 -2.89 -5.54 7.24
N HIS A 83 -3.51 -6.33 6.36
CA HIS A 83 -4.94 -6.31 6.12
C HIS A 83 -5.48 -7.73 5.99
N VAL A 84 -6.65 -8.01 6.57
CA VAL A 84 -7.26 -9.35 6.48
C VAL A 84 -8.46 -9.27 5.55
N PHE A 85 -8.34 -9.88 4.37
CA PHE A 85 -9.51 -10.17 3.54
C PHE A 85 -10.19 -11.45 4.04
N THR A 86 -11.48 -11.60 3.74
CA THR A 86 -12.26 -12.80 4.08
C THR A 86 -11.59 -14.10 3.59
N HIS A 87 -10.87 -14.03 2.46
CA HIS A 87 -10.26 -15.19 1.81
C HIS A 87 -8.79 -15.42 2.19
N PHE A 88 -8.04 -14.37 2.54
CA PHE A 88 -6.62 -14.45 2.84
C PHE A 88 -6.13 -13.20 3.60
N PRO A 89 -5.03 -13.29 4.37
CA PRO A 89 -4.37 -12.13 4.94
C PRO A 89 -3.36 -11.57 3.94
N LEU A 90 -3.20 -10.25 3.95
CA LEU A 90 -2.26 -9.51 3.12
C LEU A 90 -1.27 -8.76 4.02
N GLU A 91 0.01 -8.87 3.67
CA GLU A 91 1.07 -8.00 4.18
C GLU A 91 1.64 -7.19 3.01
N LEU A 92 1.46 -5.88 3.07
CA LEU A 92 1.82 -4.96 2.02
C LEU A 92 3.01 -4.12 2.49
N THR A 93 4.19 -4.37 1.92
CA THR A 93 5.36 -3.53 2.19
C THR A 93 5.20 -2.20 1.47
N VAL A 94 5.26 -1.11 2.22
CA VAL A 94 5.09 0.23 1.66
C VAL A 94 6.47 0.82 1.36
N PHE A 95 6.57 1.42 0.18
CA PHE A 95 7.69 2.23 -0.27
C PHE A 95 7.17 3.65 -0.46
N ALA A 96 7.84 4.62 0.15
CA ALA A 96 7.47 6.01 0.06
C ALA A 96 8.56 6.81 -0.66
N GLY A 97 8.16 7.70 -1.58
CA GLY A 97 9.09 8.54 -2.33
C GLY A 97 8.51 9.91 -2.63
N CYS A 98 9.37 10.92 -2.71
CA CYS A 98 9.02 12.23 -3.26
C CYS A 98 9.48 12.32 -4.72
N VAL A 99 8.66 12.97 -5.55
CA VAL A 99 8.95 13.19 -6.97
C VAL A 99 8.76 14.65 -7.36
N PRO A 100 9.54 15.18 -8.32
CA PRO A 100 9.48 16.58 -8.68
C PRO A 100 8.16 16.95 -9.37
N LEU A 101 7.79 18.23 -9.34
CA LEU A 101 6.53 18.74 -9.91
C LEU A 101 6.37 18.41 -11.41
N GLU A 102 7.47 18.35 -12.15
CA GLU A 102 7.52 18.00 -13.57
C GLU A 102 7.24 16.52 -13.86
N THR A 103 7.22 15.66 -12.84
CA THR A 103 6.99 14.23 -13.00
C THR A 103 5.62 13.98 -13.63
N GLN A 104 5.64 13.34 -14.80
CA GLN A 104 4.43 12.93 -15.49
C GLN A 104 3.93 11.60 -14.91
N ALA A 105 2.61 11.48 -14.74
CA ALA A 105 2.02 10.21 -14.34
C ALA A 105 2.15 9.19 -15.49
N PRO A 106 2.57 7.94 -15.22
CA PRO A 106 2.55 6.87 -16.21
C PRO A 106 1.14 6.58 -16.72
N GLU A 107 1.04 5.86 -17.83
CA GLU A 107 -0.26 5.46 -18.40
C GLU A 107 -1.11 4.70 -17.38
N GLY A 108 -2.41 5.03 -17.32
CA GLY A 108 -3.36 4.46 -16.36
C GLY A 108 -3.22 4.97 -14.93
N MET A 109 -2.29 5.90 -14.67
CA MET A 109 -2.08 6.53 -13.37
C MET A 109 -2.36 8.03 -13.43
N ARG A 110 -2.53 8.65 -12.27
CA ARG A 110 -2.75 10.09 -12.14
C ARG A 110 -2.22 10.59 -10.81
N PHE A 111 -1.74 11.82 -10.79
CA PHE A 111 -1.48 12.54 -9.54
C PHE A 111 -2.80 13.14 -9.06
N THR A 112 -3.28 12.67 -7.90
CA THR A 112 -4.51 13.16 -7.26
C THR A 112 -4.14 13.99 -6.03
N PRO A 113 -4.61 15.25 -5.91
CA PRO A 113 -4.37 16.07 -4.73
C PRO A 113 -5.04 15.47 -3.49
N PHE A 114 -4.45 15.67 -2.30
CA PHE A 114 -4.92 15.07 -1.06
C PHE A 114 -6.41 15.35 -0.76
N SER A 115 -6.89 16.55 -1.07
CA SER A 115 -8.30 16.93 -0.92
C SER A 115 -9.25 16.04 -1.71
N ARG A 116 -8.83 15.58 -2.90
CA ARG A 116 -9.63 14.75 -3.80
C ARG A 116 -9.50 13.25 -3.50
N LEU A 117 -8.43 12.83 -2.82
CA LEU A 117 -8.26 11.43 -2.40
C LEU A 117 -9.41 10.94 -1.52
N LYS A 118 -10.01 11.83 -0.72
CA LYS A 118 -11.16 11.52 0.14
C LYS A 118 -12.45 11.24 -0.64
N GLU A 119 -12.54 11.75 -1.88
CA GLU A 119 -13.69 11.56 -2.76
C GLU A 119 -13.55 10.30 -3.63
N GLU A 120 -12.34 9.74 -3.69
CA GLU A 120 -12.04 8.55 -4.47
C GLU A 120 -12.43 7.27 -3.73
N ALA A 121 -12.84 6.24 -4.48
CA ALA A 121 -13.24 4.95 -3.92
C ALA A 121 -12.02 4.11 -3.49
N PHE A 122 -11.34 4.54 -2.42
CA PHE A 122 -10.19 3.85 -1.85
C PHE A 122 -10.58 2.71 -0.90
N PRO A 123 -10.04 1.50 -1.11
CA PRO A 123 -10.12 0.42 -0.13
C PRO A 123 -9.33 0.77 1.13
N ASN A 124 -9.80 0.32 2.29
CA ASN A 124 -9.14 0.51 3.59
C ASN A 124 -7.66 0.06 3.61
N VAL A 125 -7.28 -0.98 2.85
CA VAL A 125 -5.87 -1.40 2.76
C VAL A 125 -4.99 -0.32 2.14
N PHE A 126 -5.47 0.37 1.10
CA PHE A 126 -4.69 1.40 0.41
C PHE A 126 -4.74 2.74 1.14
N LEU A 127 -5.83 3.05 1.86
CA LEU A 127 -5.84 4.17 2.80
C LEU A 127 -4.75 4.02 3.85
N LYS A 128 -4.65 2.84 4.49
CA LYS A 128 -3.58 2.55 5.46
C LYS A 128 -2.17 2.66 4.84
N ALA A 129 -2.00 2.19 3.60
CA ALA A 129 -0.72 2.29 2.90
C ALA A 129 -0.35 3.74 2.61
N LEU A 130 -1.33 4.54 2.17
CA LEU A 130 -1.18 5.97 1.92
C LEU A 130 -0.80 6.71 3.20
N GLU A 131 -1.54 6.50 4.30
CA GLU A 131 -1.27 7.10 5.60
C GLU A 131 0.15 6.77 6.09
N ALA A 132 0.54 5.50 6.04
CA ALA A 132 1.88 5.08 6.46
C ALA A 132 2.98 5.71 5.58
N GLY A 133 2.80 5.69 4.26
CA GLY A 133 3.77 6.26 3.33
C GLY A 133 3.93 7.77 3.48
N LEU A 134 2.82 8.51 3.63
CA LEU A 134 2.86 9.96 3.83
C LEU A 134 3.46 10.35 5.19
N GLU A 135 3.20 9.57 6.24
CA GLU A 135 3.85 9.78 7.54
C GLU A 135 5.38 9.62 7.39
N GLU A 136 5.84 8.59 6.69
CA GLU A 136 7.27 8.38 6.44
C GLU A 136 7.90 9.54 5.65
N LEU A 137 7.17 10.13 4.70
CA LEU A 137 7.65 11.29 3.95
C LEU A 137 7.75 12.58 4.77
N GLN A 138 6.94 12.70 5.82
CA GLN A 138 6.96 13.84 6.74
C GLN A 138 7.95 13.68 7.89
N ARG A 139 8.51 12.48 8.10
CA ARG A 139 9.55 12.26 9.09
C ARG A 139 10.84 12.99 8.66
N PRO A 140 11.45 13.78 9.57
CA PRO A 140 12.65 14.58 9.30
C PRO A 140 13.89 13.72 9.03
#